data_AF-A0A8D3BNL3-F1
#
_entry.id   AF-A0A8D3BNL3-F1
#
_cell.length_a   1.000
_cell.length_b   1.000
_cell.length_c   1.000
_cell.angle_alpha   90.00
_cell.angle_beta   90.00
_cell.angle_gamma   90.00
#
_symmetry.space_group_name_H-M   'P 1'
#
loop_
_entity.id
_entity.type
_entity.pdbx_description
1 polymer ?
#
loop_
_entity_poly.entity_id
_entity_poly.type
_entity_poly.pdbx_seq_one_letter_code
_entity_poly.pdbx_strand_id
1 'polypeptide(L)'
;IYLLNENVELVCVLSQRCVLPCTFTPGGEEVVHWVQLKEGIIPVHSYYRDQDQLSGQNQRFRNRTSLFRDKISGGNASLQLTGLQLQDQGRYNTDESGMNGLHFVYFVAVNIILYAAVAVLKEHSATQKNKLGFYDIRSYLRTKNSRFSHANRDISGCVIFCKVG
;
A
#
# COMPACT_ATOMS: atom_id res chain seq x y z
N ILE A 1 -16.28 -22.90 4.83
CA ILE A 1 -15.80 -21.61 5.37
C ILE A 1 -14.56 -21.24 4.57
N TYR A 2 -14.68 -20.35 3.58
CA TYR A 2 -13.53 -19.91 2.81
C TYR A 2 -12.90 -18.73 3.56
N LEU A 3 -11.83 -18.99 4.30
CA LEU A 3 -10.99 -17.95 4.90
C LEU A 3 -10.07 -17.42 3.80
N LEU A 4 -10.48 -16.37 3.08
CA LEU A 4 -9.55 -15.65 2.21
C LEU A 4 -8.63 -14.81 3.11
N ASN A 5 -7.52 -15.42 3.52
CA ASN A 5 -6.40 -14.77 4.20
C ASN A 5 -5.63 -13.91 3.18
N GLU A 6 -6.14 -12.73 2.82
CA GLU A 6 -5.28 -11.68 2.28
C GLU A 6 -4.88 -10.75 3.42
N ASN A 7 -3.82 -11.14 4.13
CA ASN A 7 -3.13 -10.23 5.05
C ASN A 7 -2.26 -9.29 4.20
N VAL A 8 -2.63 -8.01 4.16
CA VAL A 8 -1.82 -7.00 3.46
C VAL A 8 -0.74 -6.49 4.42
N GLU A 9 0.52 -6.60 4.04
CA GLU A 9 1.63 -5.97 4.76
C GLU A 9 1.93 -4.59 4.16
N LEU A 10 1.83 -3.56 4.99
CA LEU A 10 2.13 -2.18 4.64
C LEU A 10 3.37 -1.70 5.36
N VAL A 11 4.31 -1.14 4.61
CA VAL A 11 5.47 -0.43 5.16
C VAL A 11 5.21 1.08 5.07
N CYS A 12 5.09 1.71 6.23
CA CYS A 12 4.82 3.13 6.37
C CYS A 12 6.03 3.87 6.96
N VAL A 13 6.16 5.17 6.70
CA VAL A 13 7.25 6.00 7.24
C VAL A 13 6.77 6.79 8.45
N LEU A 14 7.58 6.84 9.50
CA LEU A 14 7.31 7.63 10.71
C LEU A 14 7.02 9.11 10.35
N SER A 15 6.05 9.71 11.05
CA SER A 15 5.60 11.10 10.89
C SER A 15 4.98 11.44 9.53
N GLN A 16 4.89 10.49 8.60
CA GLN A 16 4.22 10.68 7.31
C GLN A 16 2.76 10.23 7.37
N ARG A 17 2.09 10.29 6.21
CA ARG A 17 0.78 9.68 6.00
C ARG A 17 0.94 8.25 5.49
N CYS A 18 0.04 7.37 5.88
CA CYS A 18 -0.07 6.01 5.35
C CYS A 18 -1.53 5.71 5.01
N VAL A 19 -1.76 4.99 3.91
CA VAL A 19 -3.10 4.66 3.43
C VAL A 19 -3.31 3.17 3.58
N LEU A 20 -4.16 2.77 4.52
CA LEU A 20 -4.54 1.38 4.73
C LEU A 20 -5.59 1.02 3.66
N PRO A 21 -5.29 0.08 2.75
CA PRO A 21 -6.17 -0.24 1.64
C PRO A 21 -7.39 -1.02 2.14
N CYS A 22 -8.56 -0.68 1.59
CA CYS A 22 -9.78 -1.47 1.71
C CYS A 22 -10.66 -1.20 0.50
N THR A 23 -11.04 -2.27 -0.20
CA THR A 23 -11.95 -2.25 -1.32
C THR A 23 -13.03 -3.29 -1.12
N PHE A 24 -14.27 -2.94 -1.42
CA PHE A 24 -15.44 -3.76 -1.20
C PHE A 24 -16.43 -3.61 -2.36
N THR A 25 -17.44 -4.47 -2.42
CA THR A 25 -18.53 -4.35 -3.40
C THR A 25 -19.64 -3.48 -2.79
N PRO A 26 -19.97 -2.31 -3.38
CA PRO A 26 -21.01 -1.43 -2.85
C PRO A 26 -22.37 -2.11 -2.70
N GLY A 27 -23.02 -1.89 -1.57
CA GLY A 27 -24.37 -2.37 -1.23
C GLY A 27 -25.43 -1.27 -1.07
N GLY A 28 -25.05 0.01 -1.11
CA GLY A 28 -25.95 1.17 -1.03
C GLY A 28 -26.11 1.78 0.36
N GLU A 29 -25.90 1.00 1.44
CA GLU A 29 -25.83 1.49 2.82
C GLU A 29 -24.48 1.10 3.44
N GLU A 30 -23.43 1.83 3.06
CA GLU A 30 -22.07 1.45 3.44
C GLU A 30 -21.79 1.75 4.91
N VAL A 31 -21.39 0.70 5.64
CA VAL A 31 -20.96 0.75 7.03
C VAL A 31 -19.50 0.34 7.09
N VAL A 32 -18.65 1.23 7.60
CA VAL A 32 -17.20 1.02 7.67
C VAL A 32 -16.75 1.23 9.10
N HIS A 33 -16.09 0.22 9.67
CA HIS A 33 -15.47 0.30 10.98
C HIS A 33 -14.02 -0.14 10.90
N TRP A 34 -13.09 0.81 11.10
CA TRP A 34 -11.68 0.50 11.27
C TRP A 34 -11.34 0.32 12.74
N VAL A 35 -10.68 -0.79 13.06
CA VAL A 35 -10.17 -1.10 14.39
C VAL A 35 -8.70 -1.50 14.33
N GLN A 36 -7.95 -1.20 15.38
CA GLN A 36 -6.59 -1.71 15.58
C GLN A 36 -6.64 -2.86 16.58
N LEU A 37 -6.04 -3.99 16.21
CA LEU A 37 -5.97 -5.21 17.00
C LEU A 37 -4.61 -5.28 17.70
N LYS A 38 -4.54 -4.70 18.89
CA LYS A 38 -3.32 -4.66 19.71
C LYS A 38 -3.63 -5.19 21.13
N GLU A 39 -3.67 -4.31 22.13
CA GLU A 39 -4.09 -4.63 23.51
C GLU A 39 -5.62 -4.67 23.61
N GLY A 40 -6.27 -5.43 22.73
CA GLY A 40 -7.71 -5.43 22.50
C GLY A 40 -8.13 -4.75 21.20
N ILE A 41 -9.43 -4.49 21.07
CA ILE A 41 -10.04 -3.80 19.92
C ILE A 41 -10.03 -2.30 20.20
N ILE A 42 -9.22 -1.56 19.46
CA ILE A 42 -9.11 -0.10 19.59
C ILE A 42 -9.86 0.55 18.42
N PRO A 43 -10.94 1.31 18.66
CA PRO A 43 -11.66 2.01 17.60
C PRO A 43 -10.80 3.08 16.92
N VAL A 44 -10.60 2.95 15.61
CA VAL A 44 -9.72 3.84 14.82
C VAL A 44 -10.55 4.87 14.05
N HIS A 45 -11.57 4.44 13.33
CA HIS A 45 -12.45 5.31 12.54
C HIS A 45 -13.77 4.59 12.26
N SER A 46 -14.87 5.33 12.14
CA SER A 46 -16.17 4.75 11.79
C SER A 46 -16.94 5.67 10.87
N TYR A 47 -17.66 5.10 9.91
CA TYR A 47 -18.46 5.81 8.93
C TYR A 47 -19.74 5.02 8.66
N TYR A 48 -20.87 5.71 8.74
CA TYR A 48 -22.18 5.18 8.37
C TYR A 48 -23.19 6.35 8.31
N ARG A 49 -24.28 6.16 7.56
CA ARG A 49 -25.27 7.22 7.25
C ARG A 49 -24.61 8.44 6.61
N ASP A 50 -23.74 8.19 5.64
CA ASP A 50 -23.04 9.20 4.84
C ASP A 50 -22.17 10.21 5.62
N GLN A 51 -21.72 9.83 6.82
CA GLN A 51 -20.90 10.70 7.66
C GLN A 51 -19.94 9.93 8.57
N ASP A 52 -18.88 10.60 8.99
CA ASP A 52 -17.94 10.07 9.99
C ASP A 52 -18.58 10.07 11.39
N GLN A 53 -18.32 9.02 12.16
CA GLN A 53 -18.94 8.74 13.44
C GLN A 53 -17.85 8.64 14.51
N LEU A 54 -17.28 9.80 14.86
CA LEU A 54 -16.02 9.90 15.60
C LEU A 54 -16.17 9.93 17.13
N SER A 55 -17.39 9.84 17.66
CA SER A 55 -17.65 9.92 19.11
C SER A 55 -16.95 8.80 19.90
N GLY A 56 -16.94 7.58 19.35
CA GLY A 56 -16.27 6.41 19.93
C GLY A 56 -14.79 6.26 19.54
N GLN A 57 -14.24 7.21 18.78
CA GLN A 57 -12.86 7.11 18.30
C GLN A 57 -11.87 7.21 19.47
N ASN A 58 -10.90 6.28 19.50
CA ASN A 58 -9.83 6.34 20.47
C ASN A 58 -9.01 7.63 20.32
N GLN A 59 -8.67 8.26 21.45
CA GLN A 59 -8.03 9.58 21.47
C GLN A 59 -6.73 9.65 20.66
N ARG A 60 -5.99 8.55 20.52
CA ARG A 60 -4.74 8.48 19.75
C ARG A 60 -4.92 8.71 18.24
N PHE A 61 -6.12 8.48 17.72
CA PHE A 61 -6.45 8.60 16.29
C PHE A 61 -7.21 9.88 15.95
N ARG A 62 -7.61 10.68 16.95
CA ARG A 62 -8.33 11.94 16.74
C ARG A 62 -7.53 12.90 15.87
N ASN A 63 -8.21 13.49 14.89
CA ASN A 63 -7.65 14.42 13.90
C ASN A 63 -6.52 13.85 13.03
N ARG A 64 -6.34 12.53 13.04
CA ARG A 64 -5.28 11.84 12.28
C ARG A 64 -5.81 10.86 11.25
N THR A 65 -7.11 10.56 11.27
CA THR A 65 -7.73 9.60 10.35
C THR A 65 -8.75 10.26 9.45
N SER A 66 -8.84 9.78 8.21
CA SER A 66 -9.81 10.24 7.22
C SER A 66 -10.07 9.14 6.19
N LEU A 67 -11.33 8.93 5.82
CA LEU A 67 -11.70 8.12 4.66
C LEU A 67 -11.78 8.98 3.39
N PHE A 68 -11.63 8.35 2.22
CA PHE A 68 -11.87 8.98 0.92
C PHE A 68 -13.38 9.00 0.63
N ARG A 69 -14.10 9.93 1.26
CA ARG A 69 -15.58 9.95 1.25
C ARG A 69 -16.19 9.88 -0.15
N ASP A 70 -15.59 10.56 -1.13
CA ASP A 70 -16.05 10.56 -2.54
C ASP A 70 -15.86 9.21 -3.25
N LYS A 71 -15.13 8.27 -2.63
CA LYS A 71 -14.84 6.93 -3.18
C LYS A 71 -15.59 5.81 -2.46
N ILE A 72 -16.25 6.09 -1.34
CA ILE A 72 -16.94 5.06 -0.54
C ILE A 72 -18.07 4.43 -1.35
N SER A 73 -18.91 5.23 -2.02
CA SER A 73 -19.99 4.72 -2.89
C SER A 73 -19.49 3.90 -4.08
N GLY A 74 -18.20 4.04 -4.44
CA GLY A 74 -17.51 3.25 -5.46
C GLY A 74 -16.78 2.03 -4.91
N GLY A 75 -16.94 1.72 -3.62
CA GLY A 75 -16.36 0.52 -3.00
C GLY A 75 -14.96 0.73 -2.42
N ASN A 76 -14.57 1.96 -2.08
CA ASN A 76 -13.26 2.23 -1.49
C ASN A 76 -13.41 2.82 -0.08
N ALA A 77 -13.12 2.01 0.92
CA ALA A 77 -13.11 2.37 2.34
C ALA A 77 -11.68 2.51 2.89
N SER A 78 -10.71 2.80 2.02
CA SER A 78 -9.32 2.97 2.43
C SER A 78 -9.17 4.09 3.44
N LEU A 79 -8.39 3.84 4.49
CA LEU A 79 -8.17 4.77 5.59
C LEU A 79 -6.83 5.48 5.43
N GLN A 80 -6.84 6.80 5.34
CA GLN A 80 -5.63 7.59 5.49
C GLN A 80 -5.38 7.89 6.98
N LEU A 81 -4.22 7.48 7.49
CA LEU A 81 -3.69 7.84 8.80
C LEU A 81 -2.51 8.79 8.64
N THR A 82 -2.51 9.95 9.30
CA THR A 82 -1.48 10.99 9.20
C THR A 82 -0.64 11.11 10.46
N GLY A 83 0.57 11.66 10.30
CA GLY A 83 1.50 11.89 11.40
C GLY A 83 1.83 10.60 12.15
N LEU A 84 2.13 9.51 11.42
CA LEU A 84 2.34 8.17 12.00
C LEU A 84 3.30 8.19 13.19
N GLN A 85 2.95 7.42 14.21
CA GLN A 85 3.72 7.24 15.44
C GLN A 85 4.05 5.75 15.60
N LEU A 86 5.17 5.41 16.24
CA LEU A 86 5.59 4.00 16.43
C LEU A 86 4.50 3.14 17.07
N GLN A 87 3.69 3.74 17.94
CA GLN A 87 2.60 3.08 18.62
C GLN A 87 1.44 2.64 17.69
N ASP A 88 1.36 3.22 16.48
CA ASP A 88 0.37 2.88 15.45
C ASP A 88 0.73 1.61 14.67
N GLN A 89 1.95 1.10 14.82
CA GLN A 89 2.32 -0.22 14.32
C GLN A 89 1.42 -1.29 14.94
N GLY A 90 0.92 -2.18 14.10
CA GLY A 90 0.02 -3.25 14.50
C GLY A 90 -0.85 -3.75 13.35
N ARG A 91 -1.75 -4.67 13.68
CA ARG A 91 -2.76 -5.17 12.75
C ARG A 91 -4.01 -4.32 12.85
N TYR A 92 -4.56 -3.98 11.70
CA TYR A 92 -5.82 -3.28 11.56
C TYR A 92 -6.81 -4.20 10.86
N ASN A 93 -8.07 -4.04 11.20
CA ASN A 93 -9.16 -4.74 10.55
C ASN A 93 -10.28 -3.76 10.23
N THR A 94 -10.97 -4.05 9.13
CA THR A 94 -12.23 -3.40 8.77
C THR A 94 -13.34 -4.43 8.93
N ASP A 95 -14.32 -4.12 9.78
CA ASP A 95 -15.51 -4.96 9.92
C ASP A 95 -16.47 -4.60 8.78
N GLU A 96 -16.59 -5.48 7.79
CA GLU A 96 -17.70 -5.46 6.84
C GLU A 96 -18.79 -6.37 7.39
N SER A 97 -19.88 -5.79 7.92
CA SER A 97 -21.10 -6.55 8.16
C SER A 97 -21.83 -6.78 6.83
N GLY A 98 -21.25 -7.58 5.93
CA GLY A 98 -21.96 -8.06 4.75
C GLY A 98 -23.12 -8.96 5.20
N MET A 99 -24.34 -8.70 4.71
CA MET A 99 -25.61 -9.35 5.09
C MET A 99 -25.66 -10.89 4.94
N ASN A 100 -24.56 -11.55 4.62
CA ASN A 100 -24.51 -12.95 4.20
C ASN A 100 -23.80 -13.89 5.20
N GLY A 101 -23.45 -13.43 6.41
CA GLY A 101 -22.86 -14.28 7.46
C GLY A 101 -21.46 -14.83 7.15
N LEU A 102 -20.85 -14.45 6.03
CA LEU A 102 -19.43 -14.67 5.73
C LEU A 102 -18.65 -13.47 6.29
N HIS A 103 -18.08 -13.65 7.49
CA HIS A 103 -17.19 -12.69 8.12
C HIS A 103 -15.86 -12.69 7.34
N PHE A 104 -15.73 -11.84 6.32
CA PHE A 104 -14.44 -11.61 5.67
C PHE A 104 -13.61 -10.71 6.56
N VAL A 105 -12.67 -11.29 7.32
CA VAL A 105 -11.80 -10.54 8.21
C VAL A 105 -10.57 -10.11 7.44
N TYR A 106 -10.63 -8.94 6.80
CA TYR A 106 -9.49 -8.35 6.11
C TYR A 106 -8.53 -7.72 7.11
N PHE A 107 -7.25 -8.06 7.05
CA PHE A 107 -6.23 -7.50 7.94
C PHE A 107 -5.17 -6.73 7.19
N VAL A 108 -4.82 -5.55 7.72
CA VAL A 108 -3.68 -4.75 7.27
C VAL A 108 -2.65 -4.69 8.40
N ALA A 109 -1.48 -5.27 8.17
CA ALA A 109 -0.33 -5.16 9.08
C ALA A 109 0.49 -3.91 8.73
N VAL A 110 0.53 -2.94 9.64
CA VAL A 110 1.30 -1.70 9.48
C VAL A 110 2.66 -1.85 10.16
N ASN A 111 3.73 -1.80 9.38
CA ASN A 111 5.12 -1.77 9.85
C ASN A 111 5.70 -0.36 9.63
N ILE A 112 6.30 0.24 10.66
CA ILE A 112 6.80 1.62 10.59
C ILE A 112 8.32 1.64 10.51
N ILE A 113 8.84 2.36 9.52
CA ILE A 113 10.28 2.62 9.36
C ILE A 113 10.61 4.09 9.54
N LEU A 114 11.82 4.36 10.01
CA LEU A 114 12.36 5.71 10.14
C LEU A 114 12.79 6.24 8.76
N TYR A 115 12.64 7.55 8.55
CA TYR A 115 13.07 8.18 7.30
C TYR A 115 14.56 7.92 6.98
N ALA A 116 15.42 7.91 8.00
CA ALA A 116 16.83 7.58 7.84
C ALA A 116 17.05 6.15 7.28
N ALA A 117 16.25 5.17 7.74
CA ALA A 117 16.32 3.81 7.20
C ALA A 117 15.89 3.75 5.72
N VAL A 118 14.87 4.53 5.33
CA VAL A 118 14.46 4.67 3.92
C VAL A 118 15.58 5.27 3.07
N ALA A 119 16.23 6.33 3.56
CA ALA A 119 17.33 6.99 2.86
C ALA A 119 18.51 6.02 2.64
N VAL A 120 18.88 5.26 3.68
CA VAL A 120 19.93 4.23 3.60
C VAL A 120 19.57 3.13 2.61
N LEU A 121 18.31 2.64 2.61
CA LEU A 121 17.86 1.63 1.63
C LEU A 121 17.89 2.18 0.20
N LYS A 122 17.49 3.43 0.00
CA LYS A 122 17.56 4.10 -1.31
C LYS A 122 19.01 4.23 -1.76
N GLU A 123 19.92 4.67 -0.91
CA GLU A 123 21.35 4.77 -1.20
C GLU A 123 21.97 3.41 -1.48
N HIS A 124 21.63 2.37 -0.71
CA HIS A 124 22.10 1.00 -0.96
C HIS A 124 21.59 0.48 -2.31
N SER A 125 20.30 0.71 -2.62
CA SER A 125 19.72 0.33 -3.91
C SER A 125 20.34 1.09 -5.09
N ALA A 126 20.64 2.39 -4.92
CA ALA A 126 21.33 3.20 -5.92
C ALA A 126 22.77 2.73 -6.11
N THR A 127 23.46 2.40 -5.02
CA THR A 127 24.83 1.85 -5.04
C THR A 127 24.86 0.48 -5.72
N GLN A 128 23.85 -0.37 -5.49
CA GLN A 128 23.71 -1.66 -6.18
C GLN A 128 23.39 -1.48 -7.66
N LYS A 129 22.50 -0.56 -8.04
CA LYS A 129 22.24 -0.20 -9.45
C LYS A 129 23.51 0.32 -10.14
N ASN A 130 24.30 1.13 -9.46
CA ASN A 130 25.58 1.64 -9.94
C ASN A 130 26.65 0.54 -10.05
N LYS A 131 26.67 -0.43 -9.12
CA LYS A 131 27.55 -1.62 -9.19
C LYS A 131 27.12 -2.64 -10.25
N LEU A 132 25.82 -2.75 -10.53
CA LEU A 132 25.27 -3.63 -11.56
C LEU A 132 25.32 -3.05 -12.98
N GLY A 133 25.87 -1.83 -13.15
CA GLY A 133 26.19 -1.29 -14.47
C GLY A 133 24.98 -1.17 -15.42
N PHE A 134 23.79 -0.88 -14.89
CA PHE A 134 22.62 -0.60 -15.72
C PHE A 134 22.79 0.76 -16.40
N TYR A 135 23.56 0.80 -17.50
CA TYR A 135 23.49 1.89 -18.45
C TYR A 135 22.06 1.95 -19.00
N ASP A 136 21.44 3.14 -18.97
CA ASP A 136 20.22 3.42 -19.73
C ASP A 136 20.41 2.88 -21.15
N ILE A 137 19.44 2.12 -21.68
CA ILE A 137 19.44 1.59 -23.05
C ILE A 137 19.76 2.72 -24.05
N ARG A 138 19.35 3.97 -23.77
CA ARG A 138 19.68 5.14 -24.59
C ARG A 138 21.17 5.50 -24.58
N SER A 139 21.88 5.27 -23.48
CA SER A 139 23.33 5.47 -23.37
C SER A 139 24.12 4.36 -24.08
N TYR A 140 23.67 3.10 -24.02
CA TYR A 140 24.29 2.00 -24.76
C TYR A 140 24.08 2.13 -26.28
N LEU A 141 22.91 2.62 -26.70
CA LEU A 141 22.63 2.86 -28.12
C LEU A 141 23.37 4.10 -28.68
N ARG A 142 23.75 5.08 -27.84
CA ARG A 142 24.56 6.23 -28.27
C ARG A 142 26.00 5.88 -28.61
N THR A 143 26.61 4.92 -27.90
CA THR A 143 28.00 4.50 -28.16
C THR A 143 28.13 3.58 -29.37
N LYS A 144 27.08 2.84 -29.74
CA LYS A 144 27.10 1.99 -30.95
C LYS A 144 26.62 2.66 -32.24
N ASN A 145 26.02 3.86 -32.18
CA ASN A 145 25.55 4.56 -33.39
C ASN A 145 26.65 5.26 -34.22
N SER A 146 27.93 5.08 -33.88
CA SER A 146 29.06 5.57 -34.69
C SER A 146 29.61 4.55 -35.69
N ARG A 147 29.12 3.30 -35.70
CA ARG A 147 29.49 2.30 -36.72
C ARG A 147 28.30 1.42 -37.07
N PHE A 148 28.12 1.22 -38.38
CA PHE A 148 27.16 0.35 -39.07
C PHE A 148 25.84 0.98 -39.51
N SER A 149 25.98 1.66 -40.65
CA SER A 149 25.04 1.71 -41.75
C SER A 149 24.59 0.32 -42.23
N HIS A 150 23.31 0.21 -42.60
CA HIS A 150 22.68 -0.86 -43.41
C HIS A 150 22.63 -2.29 -42.80
N ALA A 151 21.48 -2.68 -42.24
CA ALA A 151 20.72 -3.87 -42.68
C ALA A 151 19.41 -4.06 -41.89
N ASN A 152 18.34 -4.17 -42.68
CA ASN A 152 16.98 -4.70 -42.56
C ASN A 152 16.27 -5.12 -41.24
N ARG A 153 14.95 -5.11 -41.40
CA ARG A 153 13.82 -5.34 -40.49
C ARG A 153 13.73 -6.77 -39.92
N ASP A 154 12.96 -6.88 -38.83
CA ASP A 154 12.38 -8.09 -38.21
C ASP A 154 13.33 -9.04 -37.46
N ILE A 155 13.47 -8.82 -36.15
CA ILE A 155 13.37 -9.90 -35.15
C ILE A 155 12.58 -9.37 -33.95
N SER A 156 11.28 -9.65 -33.97
CA SER A 156 10.44 -9.78 -32.79
C SER A 156 11.08 -10.81 -31.84
N GLY A 157 11.24 -10.45 -30.56
CA GLY A 157 11.36 -11.40 -29.47
C GLY A 157 12.63 -12.22 -29.42
N CYS A 158 13.67 -11.71 -28.75
CA CYS A 158 14.60 -12.57 -28.04
C CYS A 158 15.21 -11.80 -26.86
N VAL A 159 14.55 -11.86 -25.70
CA VAL A 159 15.20 -11.57 -24.42
C VAL A 159 16.06 -12.79 -24.13
N ILE A 160 17.34 -12.75 -24.53
CA ILE A 160 18.31 -13.73 -24.06
C ILE A 160 18.58 -13.42 -22.59
N PHE A 161 17.96 -14.19 -21.70
CA PHE A 161 18.36 -14.24 -20.30
C PHE A 161 19.67 -15.03 -20.20
N CYS A 162 20.81 -14.34 -20.09
CA CYS A 162 22.00 -14.98 -19.54
C CYS A 162 21.87 -14.98 -18.01
N LYS A 163 21.52 -16.15 -17.46
CA LYS A 163 21.75 -16.48 -16.05
C LYS A 163 23.26 -16.58 -15.86
N VAL A 164 23.85 -15.75 -15.01
CA VAL A 164 25.26 -15.86 -14.64
C VAL A 164 25.39 -16.97 -13.59
N GLY A 165 26.05 -18.04 -13.99
CA GLY A 165 26.69 -19.08 -13.18
C GLY A 165 27.86 -19.59 -13.99
#